data_AF-A0A6M2CYB4-F1
#
_entry.id   AF-A0A6M2CYB4-F1
#
_cell.length_a   1.000
_cell.length_b   1.000
_cell.length_c   1.000
_cell.angle_alpha   90.00
_cell.angle_beta   90.00
_cell.angle_gamma   90.00
#
_symmetry.space_group_name_H-M   'P 1'
#
loop_
_entity.id
_entity.type
_entity.pdbx_description
1 polymer ?
#
loop_
_entity_poly.entity_id
_entity_poly.type
_entity_poly.pdbx_seq_one_letter_code
_entity_poly.pdbx_strand_id
1 'polypeptide(L)'
;GVMSMRESWNTDSKKNILIPSQTPGLTFVKRDYHDGMLRCSWHRAHVTSVRKTTFNTATNSYHLLLAAGLFEGNTDVKKEHYERDYTKAPVNLKAMQVALGGAGSDIFIKLHGSLMIVAWILLVSVGILLARHYKNVWEATTVCGVKPWFAFHRVLMMLAVTMMIAALVLIFYRVGQWSVTENPHPILGIVCSVLGFLQPIMALFRCHPHEDNRYIFNWAHWFNGNAAQIVAVATIFFAAALEKAQLKGADWFIYILAAFVGFHVLVHIIMQIHSALMSKKVASNDIKMQDRSAANGVHAVEPGLDMEPPATDAPGGGFRRFMLGIYLVVAILVVAALVSTIWFASAP
;
A
#
# COMPACT_ATOMS: atom_id res chain seq x y z
N GLY A 1 -14.16 30.94 -18.41
CA GLY A 1 -12.83 31.49 -18.11
C GLY A 1 -12.17 31.95 -19.38
N VAL A 2 -11.55 33.13 -19.39
CA VAL A 2 -10.81 33.63 -20.56
C VAL A 2 -9.48 32.87 -20.64
N MET A 3 -9.32 32.00 -21.64
CA MET A 3 -8.05 31.32 -21.91
C MET A 3 -7.13 32.23 -22.71
N SER A 4 -6.00 32.66 -22.13
CA SER A 4 -4.99 33.50 -22.81
C SER A 4 -3.64 32.78 -22.88
N MET A 5 -2.93 32.95 -23.99
CA MET A 5 -1.54 32.50 -24.12
C MET A 5 -0.63 33.66 -23.75
N ARG A 6 0.32 33.43 -22.83
CA ARG A 6 1.27 34.45 -22.38
C ARG A 6 2.66 33.85 -22.28
N GLU A 7 3.65 34.68 -22.59
CA GLU A 7 5.04 34.30 -22.43
C GLU A 7 5.52 34.58 -21.00
N SER A 8 6.39 33.72 -20.50
CA SER A 8 6.93 33.82 -19.16
C SER A 8 8.37 33.33 -19.10
N TRP A 9 9.13 33.83 -18.14
CA TRP A 9 10.52 33.49 -17.90
C TRP A 9 10.66 32.84 -16.52
N ASN A 10 11.43 31.77 -16.42
CA ASN A 10 11.78 31.17 -15.13
C ASN A 10 13.07 31.78 -14.61
N THR A 11 13.03 32.38 -13.42
CA THR A 11 14.21 32.91 -12.73
C THR A 11 15.00 31.81 -12.03
N ASP A 12 16.22 32.10 -11.61
CA ASP A 12 17.08 31.18 -10.85
C ASP A 12 16.43 30.72 -9.52
N SER A 13 15.53 31.55 -8.98
CA SER A 13 14.68 31.23 -7.82
C SER A 13 13.49 30.31 -8.14
N LYS A 14 13.44 29.68 -9.31
CA LYS A 14 12.35 28.82 -9.79
C LYS A 14 10.98 29.52 -9.83
N LYS A 15 10.97 30.85 -9.92
CA LYS A 15 9.76 31.66 -10.03
C LYS A 15 9.48 32.00 -11.48
N ASN A 16 8.24 31.82 -11.90
CA ASN A 16 7.79 32.22 -13.22
C ASN A 16 7.38 33.71 -13.20
N ILE A 17 7.94 34.50 -14.11
CA ILE A 17 7.62 35.92 -14.27
C ILE A 17 7.09 36.17 -15.68
N LEU A 18 5.97 36.89 -15.79
CA LEU A 18 5.38 37.22 -17.08
C LEU A 18 6.30 38.16 -17.86
N ILE A 19 6.39 37.93 -19.17
CA ILE A 19 7.09 38.83 -20.09
C ILE A 19 6.04 39.80 -20.65
N PRO A 20 6.11 41.11 -20.33
CA PRO A 20 5.06 42.08 -20.69
C PRO A 20 4.94 42.32 -22.19
N SER A 21 6.08 42.34 -22.89
CA SER A 21 6.16 42.48 -24.34
C SER A 21 6.33 41.11 -24.99
N GLN A 22 5.43 40.78 -25.93
CA GLN A 22 5.52 39.53 -26.68
C GLN A 22 6.83 39.49 -27.46
N THR A 23 7.60 38.41 -27.33
CA THR A 23 8.87 38.28 -28.04
C THR A 23 8.63 38.31 -29.56
N PRO A 24 9.43 39.07 -30.34
CA PRO A 24 9.28 39.14 -31.79
C PRO A 24 9.26 37.76 -32.45
N GLY A 25 8.32 37.57 -33.37
CA GLY A 25 8.15 36.31 -34.10
C GLY A 25 7.30 35.26 -33.40
N LEU A 26 6.76 35.52 -32.20
CA LEU A 26 5.69 34.71 -31.61
C LEU A 26 4.34 35.27 -32.05
N THR A 27 3.48 34.50 -32.72
CA THR A 27 2.10 34.91 -33.03
C THR A 27 1.12 33.82 -32.63
N PHE A 28 0.02 34.21 -31.99
CA PHE A 28 -1.03 33.28 -31.61
C PHE A 28 -1.92 32.98 -32.83
N VAL A 29 -2.23 31.71 -33.08
CA VAL A 29 -2.97 31.27 -34.28
C VAL A 29 -4.40 30.88 -33.93
N LYS A 30 -4.58 29.83 -33.12
CA LYS A 30 -5.90 29.31 -32.78
C LYS A 30 -5.88 28.68 -31.40
N ARG A 31 -7.00 28.78 -30.71
CA ARG A 31 -7.33 27.99 -29.52
C ARG A 31 -8.64 27.27 -29.77
N ASP A 32 -8.69 26.01 -29.39
CA ASP A 32 -9.88 25.18 -29.47
C ASP A 32 -9.96 24.30 -28.23
N TYR A 33 -11.17 24.09 -27.70
CA TYR A 33 -11.41 23.17 -26.59
C TYR A 33 -12.63 22.33 -26.92
N HIS A 34 -12.39 21.07 -27.25
CA HIS A 34 -13.43 20.12 -27.65
C HIS A 34 -13.12 18.76 -26.99
N ASP A 35 -14.14 18.09 -26.45
CA ASP A 35 -14.05 16.77 -25.81
C ASP A 35 -12.92 16.63 -24.77
N GLY A 36 -12.75 17.63 -23.90
CA GLY A 36 -11.71 17.61 -22.86
C GLY A 36 -10.29 17.91 -23.37
N MET A 37 -10.10 18.12 -24.68
CA MET A 37 -8.79 18.41 -25.27
C MET A 37 -8.62 19.91 -25.53
N LEU A 38 -7.68 20.54 -24.82
CA LEU A 38 -7.24 21.90 -25.10
C LEU A 38 -6.19 21.90 -26.22
N ARG A 39 -6.55 22.46 -27.38
CA ARG A 39 -5.62 22.70 -28.49
C ARG A 39 -5.23 24.16 -28.53
N CYS A 40 -3.94 24.43 -28.37
CA CYS A 40 -3.34 25.74 -28.53
C CYS A 40 -2.37 25.70 -29.71
N SER A 41 -2.50 26.64 -30.63
CA SER A 41 -1.63 26.77 -31.80
C SER A 41 -1.06 28.19 -31.87
N TRP A 42 0.24 28.27 -32.08
CA TRP A 42 0.99 29.51 -32.21
C TRP A 42 2.15 29.30 -33.20
N HIS A 43 2.56 30.37 -33.84
CA HIS A 43 3.77 30.42 -34.65
C HIS A 43 4.90 31.03 -33.82
N ARG A 44 6.13 30.52 -34.01
CA ARG A 44 7.33 31.07 -33.38
C ARG A 44 8.48 31.06 -34.36
N ALA A 45 9.23 32.17 -34.44
CA ALA A 45 10.48 32.22 -35.19
C ALA A 45 11.51 31.21 -34.66
N HIS A 46 12.28 30.59 -35.56
CA HIS A 46 13.26 29.57 -35.18
C HIS A 46 14.38 30.09 -34.28
N VAL A 47 14.84 31.31 -34.52
CA VAL A 47 15.83 31.99 -33.67
C VAL A 47 15.10 33.07 -32.90
N THR A 48 15.10 32.94 -31.58
CA THR A 48 14.45 33.87 -30.67
C THR A 48 15.38 34.23 -29.53
N SER A 49 15.56 35.51 -29.24
CA SER A 49 16.29 35.97 -28.05
C SER A 49 15.31 36.46 -27.00
N VAL A 50 15.33 35.83 -25.84
CA VAL A 50 14.55 36.26 -24.68
C VAL A 50 15.55 36.69 -23.61
N ARG A 51 15.50 37.98 -23.23
CA ARG A 51 16.50 38.61 -22.34
C ARG A 51 17.92 38.47 -22.88
N LYS A 52 18.78 37.67 -22.23
CA LYS A 52 20.19 37.42 -22.59
C LYS A 52 20.42 36.01 -23.16
N THR A 53 19.36 35.25 -23.38
CA THR A 53 19.46 33.86 -23.86
C THR A 53 18.84 33.75 -25.24
N THR A 54 19.63 33.24 -26.19
CA THR A 54 19.18 32.95 -27.54
C THR A 54 18.82 31.48 -27.67
N PHE A 55 17.61 31.22 -28.15
CA PHE A 55 17.10 29.89 -28.46
C PHE A 55 17.04 29.73 -29.97
N ASN A 56 17.69 28.69 -30.48
CA ASN A 56 17.61 28.28 -31.88
C ASN A 56 16.96 26.90 -31.97
N THR A 57 15.68 26.85 -32.36
CA THR A 57 14.92 25.60 -32.53
C THR A 57 15.18 24.91 -33.86
N ALA A 58 15.92 25.54 -34.78
CA ALA A 58 16.25 24.94 -36.07
C ALA A 58 17.49 24.03 -36.01
N THR A 59 18.44 24.31 -35.12
CA THR A 59 19.69 23.55 -34.98
C THR A 59 19.78 22.75 -33.70
N ASN A 60 19.16 23.24 -32.61
CA ASN A 60 19.34 22.65 -31.29
C ASN A 60 18.09 21.86 -30.88
N SER A 61 18.31 20.80 -30.10
CA SER A 61 17.25 20.06 -29.43
C SER A 61 17.11 20.54 -27.99
N TYR A 62 15.89 20.54 -27.45
CA TYR A 62 15.60 21.05 -26.11
C TYR A 62 14.78 20.04 -25.30
N HIS A 63 14.99 20.00 -23.99
CA HIS A 63 14.04 19.33 -23.12
C HIS A 63 12.73 20.13 -23.08
N LEU A 64 11.61 19.44 -23.30
CA LEU A 64 10.30 20.05 -23.12
C LEU A 64 9.88 19.86 -21.67
N LEU A 65 9.36 20.93 -21.07
CA LEU A 65 8.79 20.92 -19.74
C LEU A 65 7.31 21.23 -19.86
N LEU A 66 6.46 20.39 -19.30
CA LEU A 66 5.03 20.61 -19.20
C LEU A 66 4.64 20.72 -17.73
N ALA A 67 3.82 21.70 -17.38
CA ALA A 67 3.36 21.85 -16.02
C ALA A 67 1.95 22.45 -15.97
N ALA A 68 1.16 22.03 -15.00
CA ALA A 68 -0.17 22.58 -14.72
C ALA A 68 -0.28 23.00 -13.25
N GLY A 69 -1.03 24.06 -13.01
CA GLY A 69 -1.13 24.73 -11.72
C GLY A 69 -2.27 25.75 -11.71
N LEU A 70 -2.72 26.10 -10.50
CA LEU A 70 -3.68 27.18 -10.31
C LEU A 70 -2.99 28.54 -10.37
N PHE A 71 -3.77 29.59 -10.65
CA PHE A 71 -3.35 30.96 -10.42
C PHE A 71 -3.56 31.36 -8.96
N GLU A 72 -2.81 32.35 -8.51
CA GLU A 72 -3.13 33.08 -7.29
C GLU A 72 -4.40 33.92 -7.51
N GLY A 73 -5.28 33.95 -6.51
CA GLY A 73 -6.65 34.44 -6.66
C GLY A 73 -6.69 35.87 -7.20
N ASN A 74 -7.48 36.10 -8.26
CA ASN A 74 -7.60 37.39 -8.96
C ASN A 74 -6.28 37.96 -9.51
N THR A 75 -5.25 37.11 -9.70
CA THR A 75 -3.98 37.52 -10.33
C THR A 75 -3.66 36.62 -11.52
N ASP A 76 -2.73 37.07 -12.36
CA ASP A 76 -2.14 36.26 -13.42
C ASP A 76 -0.86 35.50 -12.96
N VAL A 77 -0.61 35.45 -11.65
CA VAL A 77 0.58 34.80 -11.08
C VAL A 77 0.30 33.31 -10.89
N LYS A 78 1.15 32.45 -11.46
CA LYS A 78 1.04 30.99 -11.30
C LYS A 78 1.49 30.60 -9.89
N LYS A 79 0.70 29.76 -9.20
CA LYS A 79 1.12 29.05 -7.99
C LYS A 79 2.06 27.90 -8.34
N GLU A 80 2.59 27.25 -7.31
CA GLU A 80 3.37 26.03 -7.47
C GLU A 80 2.58 24.99 -8.31
N HIS A 81 3.27 24.42 -9.30
CA HIS A 81 2.69 23.44 -10.20
C HIS A 81 2.45 22.12 -9.48
N TYR A 82 1.20 21.64 -9.48
CA TYR A 82 0.86 20.33 -8.92
C TYR A 82 1.09 19.18 -9.91
N GLU A 83 1.08 19.48 -11.20
CA GLU A 83 1.42 18.56 -12.29
C GLU A 83 2.65 19.07 -13.03
N ARG A 84 3.61 18.17 -13.25
CA ARG A 84 4.91 18.46 -13.85
C ARG A 84 5.38 17.24 -14.62
N ASP A 85 5.81 17.46 -15.85
CA ASP A 85 6.40 16.45 -16.72
C ASP A 85 7.53 17.08 -17.54
N TYR A 86 8.46 16.25 -18.00
CA TYR A 86 9.60 16.71 -18.79
C TYR A 86 10.08 15.62 -19.73
N THR A 87 10.64 15.94 -20.88
CA THR A 87 11.18 14.90 -21.78
C THR A 87 12.51 14.36 -21.26
N LYS A 88 12.67 13.02 -21.19
CA LYS A 88 13.93 12.39 -20.74
C LYS A 88 15.13 12.76 -21.61
N ALA A 89 14.90 12.91 -22.90
CA ALA A 89 15.90 13.33 -23.87
C ALA A 89 15.50 14.68 -24.51
N PRO A 90 16.48 15.44 -25.05
CA PRO A 90 16.22 16.60 -25.86
C PRO A 90 15.37 16.24 -27.09
N VAL A 91 14.37 17.05 -27.39
CA VAL A 91 13.45 16.89 -28.52
C VAL A 91 13.89 17.79 -29.67
N ASN A 92 13.92 17.23 -30.89
CA ASN A 92 14.08 18.01 -32.10
C ASN A 92 12.73 18.61 -32.52
N LEU A 93 12.59 19.92 -32.36
CA LEU A 93 11.35 20.64 -32.63
C LEU A 93 11.03 20.82 -34.13
N LYS A 94 11.94 20.40 -35.04
CA LYS A 94 11.66 20.34 -36.49
C LYS A 94 10.97 19.04 -36.92
N ALA A 95 11.17 17.97 -36.17
CA ALA A 95 10.60 16.68 -36.50
C ALA A 95 9.15 16.62 -36.01
N MET A 96 8.26 16.06 -36.82
CA MET A 96 6.94 15.64 -36.34
C MET A 96 7.12 14.38 -35.51
N GLN A 97 7.28 14.55 -34.20
CA GLN A 97 7.50 13.46 -33.27
C GLN A 97 6.62 13.60 -32.03
N VAL A 98 6.20 12.46 -31.48
CA VAL A 98 5.59 12.39 -30.17
C VAL A 98 6.70 12.25 -29.14
N ALA A 99 6.87 13.26 -28.30
CA ALA A 99 7.79 13.19 -27.17
C ALA A 99 7.02 12.69 -25.95
N LEU A 100 7.34 11.48 -25.51
CA LEU A 100 6.76 10.94 -24.28
C LEU A 100 7.35 11.68 -23.08
N GLY A 101 6.46 12.02 -22.15
CA GLY A 101 6.82 12.52 -20.83
C GLY A 101 7.78 11.56 -20.14
N GLY A 102 8.88 12.09 -19.67
CA GLY A 102 9.75 11.47 -18.68
C GLY A 102 9.11 11.60 -17.33
N ALA A 103 8.02 10.87 -17.12
CA ALA A 103 7.27 10.83 -15.88
C ALA A 103 8.23 10.93 -14.68
N GLY A 104 8.13 12.02 -13.91
CA GLY A 104 8.92 12.23 -12.71
C GLY A 104 8.87 10.96 -11.87
N SER A 105 10.02 10.30 -11.72
CA SER A 105 10.18 8.88 -11.44
C SER A 105 8.96 8.17 -10.83
N ASP A 106 8.19 7.46 -11.66
CA ASP A 106 7.12 6.54 -11.23
C ASP A 106 7.63 5.51 -10.22
N ILE A 107 8.95 5.33 -10.12
CA ILE A 107 9.58 4.43 -9.17
C ILE A 107 9.14 4.66 -7.72
N PHE A 108 8.94 5.90 -7.28
CA PHE A 108 8.50 6.15 -5.89
C PHE A 108 7.05 5.71 -5.67
N ILE A 109 6.19 5.88 -6.67
CA ILE A 109 4.79 5.42 -6.64
C ILE A 109 4.77 3.89 -6.71
N LYS A 110 5.56 3.29 -7.59
CA LYS A 110 5.71 1.84 -7.74
C LYS A 110 6.27 1.19 -6.47
N LEU A 111 7.27 1.79 -5.84
CA LEU A 111 7.83 1.34 -4.57
C LEU A 111 6.82 1.49 -3.42
N HIS A 112 6.09 2.61 -3.34
CA HIS A 112 5.02 2.79 -2.38
C HIS A 112 3.98 1.67 -2.49
N GLY A 113 3.44 1.43 -3.70
CA GLY A 113 2.47 0.36 -3.94
C GLY A 113 3.03 -1.03 -3.61
N SER A 114 4.27 -1.31 -4.02
CA SER A 114 4.92 -2.60 -3.76
C SER A 114 5.09 -2.87 -2.26
N LEU A 115 5.62 -1.90 -1.52
CA LEU A 115 5.82 -2.02 -0.07
C LEU A 115 4.49 -2.16 0.67
N MET A 116 3.45 -1.41 0.28
CA MET A 116 2.13 -1.52 0.89
C MET A 116 1.49 -2.89 0.63
N ILE A 117 1.62 -3.45 -0.57
CA ILE A 117 1.11 -4.79 -0.86
C ILE A 117 1.86 -5.85 -0.05
N VAL A 118 3.19 -5.81 -0.01
CA VAL A 118 3.97 -6.77 0.79
C VAL A 118 3.60 -6.66 2.28
N ALA A 119 3.50 -5.43 2.81
CA ALA A 119 3.14 -5.21 4.20
C ALA A 119 1.73 -5.75 4.53
N TRP A 120 0.70 -5.32 3.79
CA TRP A 120 -0.68 -5.60 4.14
C TRP A 120 -1.19 -6.96 3.66
N ILE A 121 -0.86 -7.37 2.43
CA ILE A 121 -1.37 -8.60 1.81
C ILE A 121 -0.60 -9.81 2.32
N LEU A 122 0.74 -9.72 2.43
CA LEU A 122 1.57 -10.83 2.92
C LEU A 122 1.78 -10.76 4.44
N LEU A 123 2.55 -9.79 4.93
CA LEU A 123 3.07 -9.82 6.30
C LEU A 123 1.95 -9.71 7.35
N VAL A 124 1.04 -8.75 7.19
CA VAL A 124 -0.09 -8.55 8.11
C VAL A 124 -1.03 -9.75 8.08
N SER A 125 -1.42 -10.22 6.89
CA SER A 125 -2.34 -11.37 6.78
C SER A 125 -1.74 -12.65 7.37
N VAL A 126 -0.47 -12.96 7.11
CA VAL A 126 0.22 -14.10 7.73
C VAL A 126 0.31 -13.94 9.24
N GLY A 127 0.67 -12.74 9.71
CA GLY A 127 0.78 -12.49 11.14
C GLY A 127 -0.55 -12.59 11.89
N ILE A 128 -1.66 -12.15 11.29
CA ILE A 128 -3.01 -12.33 11.84
C ILE A 128 -3.39 -13.82 11.86
N LEU A 129 -3.08 -14.55 10.78
CA LEU A 129 -3.32 -15.99 10.70
C LEU A 129 -2.59 -16.73 11.83
N LEU A 130 -1.31 -16.44 12.04
CA LEU A 130 -0.49 -17.01 13.12
C LEU A 130 -1.07 -16.69 14.51
N ALA A 131 -1.35 -15.41 14.78
CA ALA A 131 -1.89 -14.98 16.06
C ALA A 131 -3.27 -15.58 16.37
N ARG A 132 -4.08 -15.87 15.35
CA ARG A 132 -5.44 -16.41 15.54
C ARG A 132 -5.46 -17.92 15.70
N HIS A 133 -4.72 -18.65 14.86
CA HIS A 133 -4.92 -20.10 14.69
C HIS A 133 -3.75 -20.97 15.14
N TYR A 134 -2.58 -20.38 15.42
CA TYR A 134 -1.34 -21.13 15.68
C TYR A 134 -0.83 -20.99 17.12
N LYS A 135 -1.66 -20.47 18.04
CA LYS A 135 -1.27 -20.29 19.45
C LYS A 135 -0.85 -21.59 20.16
N ASN A 136 -1.49 -22.70 19.76
CA ASN A 136 -1.32 -24.03 20.34
C ASN A 136 -0.68 -24.99 19.32
N VAL A 137 0.18 -24.45 18.45
CA VAL A 137 0.99 -25.21 17.50
C VAL A 137 2.43 -24.95 17.90
N TRP A 138 3.26 -25.99 17.92
CA TRP A 138 4.63 -25.97 18.44
C TRP A 138 4.69 -25.69 19.95
N GLU A 139 3.88 -26.40 20.74
CA GLU A 139 3.85 -26.19 22.20
C GLU A 139 5.12 -26.68 22.91
N ALA A 140 5.78 -27.70 22.34
CA ALA A 140 7.03 -28.26 22.84
C ALA A 140 8.27 -27.40 22.53
N THR A 141 8.14 -26.29 21.78
CA THR A 141 9.29 -25.46 21.39
C THR A 141 9.10 -24.01 21.79
N THR A 142 10.24 -23.34 22.02
CA THR A 142 10.30 -21.89 22.23
C THR A 142 11.30 -21.28 21.27
N VAL A 143 11.02 -20.05 20.84
CA VAL A 143 11.93 -19.24 20.01
C VAL A 143 12.27 -18.01 20.82
N CYS A 144 13.54 -17.84 21.18
CA CYS A 144 14.01 -16.74 22.03
C CYS A 144 13.20 -16.59 23.34
N GLY A 145 12.89 -17.72 24.00
CA GLY A 145 12.16 -17.74 25.28
C GLY A 145 10.66 -17.44 25.20
N VAL A 146 10.07 -17.34 24.00
CA VAL A 146 8.62 -17.16 23.82
C VAL A 146 8.03 -18.19 22.87
N LYS A 147 6.69 -18.34 22.90
CA LYS A 147 5.97 -19.25 21.99
C LYS A 147 6.23 -18.86 20.51
N PRO A 148 6.46 -19.82 19.60
CA PRO A 148 6.85 -19.54 18.21
C PRO A 148 5.88 -18.62 17.46
N TRP A 149 4.57 -18.83 17.59
CA TRP A 149 3.56 -17.98 16.95
C TRP A 149 3.70 -16.50 17.35
N PHE A 150 4.08 -16.22 18.60
CA PHE A 150 4.20 -14.87 19.13
C PHE A 150 5.48 -14.21 18.63
N ALA A 151 6.59 -14.97 18.60
CA ALA A 151 7.84 -14.51 18.00
C ALA A 151 7.64 -14.12 16.53
N PHE A 152 7.07 -15.02 15.72
CA PHE A 152 6.85 -14.78 14.30
C PHE A 152 5.85 -13.64 14.06
N HIS A 153 4.73 -13.60 14.79
CA HIS A 153 3.78 -12.49 14.70
C HIS A 153 4.47 -11.15 14.96
N ARG A 154 5.27 -11.05 16.03
CA ARG A 154 5.96 -9.81 16.38
C ARG A 154 6.95 -9.37 15.29
N VAL A 155 7.76 -10.29 14.78
CA VAL A 155 8.73 -9.98 13.70
C VAL A 155 8.01 -9.51 12.43
N LEU A 156 6.96 -10.22 12.02
CA LEU A 156 6.18 -9.87 10.82
C LEU A 156 5.49 -8.51 10.96
N MET A 157 4.89 -8.21 12.13
CA MET A 157 4.26 -6.91 12.38
C MET A 157 5.27 -5.76 12.38
N MET A 158 6.45 -5.94 12.99
CA MET A 158 7.48 -4.91 13.00
C MET A 158 7.98 -4.63 11.57
N LEU A 159 8.21 -5.68 10.77
CA LEU A 159 8.60 -5.51 9.37
C LEU A 159 7.51 -4.81 8.56
N ALA A 160 6.23 -5.16 8.76
CA ALA A 160 5.11 -4.52 8.09
C ALA A 160 5.01 -3.02 8.44
N VAL A 161 5.18 -2.65 9.71
CA VAL A 161 5.18 -1.25 10.15
C VAL A 161 6.36 -0.49 9.54
N THR A 162 7.56 -1.07 9.52
CA THR A 162 8.72 -0.45 8.87
C THR A 162 8.51 -0.23 7.37
N MET A 163 7.97 -1.22 6.66
CA MET A 163 7.62 -1.09 5.24
C MET A 163 6.56 -0.02 5.00
N MET A 164 5.54 0.06 5.87
CA MET A 164 4.50 1.08 5.81
C MET A 164 5.07 2.48 6.01
N ILE A 165 5.94 2.69 7.02
CA ILE A 165 6.64 3.98 7.23
C ILE A 165 7.42 4.36 5.98
N ALA A 166 8.25 3.46 5.47
CA ALA A 166 9.04 3.71 4.27
C ALA A 166 8.15 4.08 3.08
N ALA A 167 7.08 3.31 2.83
CA ALA A 167 6.14 3.58 1.75
C ALA A 167 5.44 4.94 1.88
N LEU A 168 5.08 5.36 3.10
CA LEU A 168 4.50 6.68 3.34
C LEU A 168 5.51 7.79 3.07
N VAL A 169 6.76 7.65 3.53
CA VAL A 169 7.83 8.62 3.25
C VAL A 169 8.04 8.78 1.75
N LEU A 170 8.08 7.66 1.00
CA LEU A 170 8.26 7.70 -0.46
C LEU A 170 7.12 8.43 -1.18
N ILE A 171 5.86 8.16 -0.81
CA ILE A 171 4.72 8.81 -1.49
C ILE A 171 4.59 10.28 -1.12
N PHE A 172 4.83 10.65 0.15
CA PHE A 172 4.82 12.05 0.57
C PHE A 172 5.97 12.83 -0.06
N TYR A 173 7.17 12.24 -0.16
CA TYR A 173 8.30 12.83 -0.88
C TYR A 173 7.95 13.07 -2.36
N ARG A 174 7.30 12.09 -3.02
CA ARG A 174 6.97 12.18 -4.45
C ARG A 174 5.82 13.15 -4.76
N VAL A 175 4.78 13.16 -3.94
CA VAL A 175 3.58 13.99 -4.18
C VAL A 175 3.79 15.41 -3.64
N GLY A 176 4.47 15.57 -2.51
CA GLY A 176 4.83 16.85 -1.90
C GLY A 176 3.65 17.68 -1.37
N GLN A 177 2.40 17.25 -1.61
CA GLN A 177 1.17 17.93 -1.21
C GLN A 177 0.03 16.93 -1.04
N TRP A 178 -1.10 17.37 -0.49
CA TRP A 178 -2.30 16.56 -0.43
C TRP A 178 -2.85 16.28 -1.83
N SER A 179 -3.23 15.04 -2.12
CA SER A 179 -3.88 14.70 -3.39
C SER A 179 -5.34 15.14 -3.33
N VAL A 180 -5.68 16.24 -4.03
CA VAL A 180 -7.07 16.66 -4.22
C VAL A 180 -7.70 15.73 -5.27
N THR A 181 -8.38 14.68 -4.82
CA THR A 181 -9.06 13.70 -5.66
C THR A 181 -10.36 13.26 -4.99
N GLU A 182 -11.37 12.92 -5.79
CA GLU A 182 -12.61 12.28 -5.32
C GLU A 182 -12.38 10.82 -4.91
N ASN A 183 -11.25 10.22 -5.31
CA ASN A 183 -10.91 8.86 -4.95
C ASN A 183 -10.56 8.77 -3.45
N PRO A 184 -11.19 7.87 -2.67
CA PRO A 184 -10.99 7.81 -1.22
C PRO A 184 -9.64 7.20 -0.80
N HIS A 185 -8.84 6.68 -1.73
CA HIS A 185 -7.56 6.02 -1.44
C HIS A 185 -6.63 6.81 -0.50
N PRO A 186 -6.35 8.13 -0.69
CA PRO A 186 -5.45 8.85 0.20
C PRO A 186 -6.01 8.96 1.62
N ILE A 187 -7.33 9.16 1.76
CA ILE A 187 -8.00 9.28 3.06
C ILE A 187 -7.95 7.94 3.78
N LEU A 188 -8.39 6.86 3.12
CA LEU A 188 -8.39 5.52 3.69
C LEU A 188 -6.96 5.03 4.00
N GLY A 189 -5.98 5.43 3.18
CA GLY A 189 -4.56 5.15 3.40
C GLY A 189 -4.01 5.79 4.67
N ILE A 190 -4.40 7.02 4.99
CA ILE A 190 -4.04 7.65 6.26
C ILE A 190 -4.76 6.96 7.43
N VAL A 191 -6.06 6.68 7.29
CA VAL A 191 -6.84 5.99 8.32
C VAL A 191 -6.20 4.62 8.64
N CYS A 192 -5.93 3.78 7.64
CA CYS A 192 -5.33 2.46 7.88
C CYS A 192 -3.91 2.57 8.45
N SER A 193 -3.13 3.58 8.03
CA SER A 193 -1.79 3.81 8.58
C SER A 193 -1.83 4.19 10.05
N VAL A 194 -2.75 5.07 10.45
CA VAL A 194 -2.97 5.44 11.86
C VAL A 194 -3.35 4.21 12.68
N LEU A 195 -4.33 3.42 12.22
CA LEU A 195 -4.72 2.17 12.90
C LEU A 195 -3.54 1.19 13.00
N GLY A 196 -2.73 1.08 11.94
CA GLY A 196 -1.50 0.28 11.90
C GLY A 196 -0.45 0.74 12.90
N PHE A 197 -0.24 2.05 13.08
CA PHE A 197 0.68 2.61 14.07
C PHE A 197 0.17 2.49 15.50
N LEU A 198 -1.15 2.52 15.71
CA LEU A 198 -1.74 2.28 17.02
C LEU A 198 -1.48 0.85 17.52
N GLN A 199 -1.37 -0.13 16.63
CA GLN A 199 -1.12 -1.53 17.04
C GLN A 199 0.14 -1.75 17.90
N PRO A 200 1.35 -1.33 17.48
CA PRO A 200 2.54 -1.47 18.32
C PRO A 200 2.45 -0.62 19.59
N ILE A 201 1.83 0.56 19.55
CA ILE A 201 1.63 1.41 20.74
C ILE A 201 0.76 0.68 21.77
N MET A 202 -0.38 0.13 21.34
CA MET A 202 -1.24 -0.69 22.19
C MET A 202 -0.49 -1.90 22.74
N ALA A 203 0.37 -2.53 21.94
CA ALA A 203 1.18 -3.68 22.35
C ALA A 203 2.22 -3.33 23.43
N LEU A 204 2.70 -2.09 23.51
CA LEU A 204 3.57 -1.61 24.60
C LEU A 204 2.82 -1.54 25.93
N PHE A 205 1.53 -1.19 25.89
CA PHE A 205 0.66 -1.15 27.07
C PHE A 205 0.02 -2.50 27.40
N ARG A 206 0.52 -3.60 26.82
CA ARG A 206 -0.02 -4.95 27.04
C ARG A 206 0.19 -5.39 28.50
N CYS A 207 -0.91 -5.61 29.22
CA CYS A 207 -0.90 -6.20 30.56
C CYS A 207 -0.31 -7.61 30.59
N HIS A 208 0.22 -8.01 31.75
CA HIS A 208 0.80 -9.34 31.96
C HIS A 208 -0.28 -10.44 31.83
N PRO A 209 0.03 -11.65 31.31
CA PRO A 209 -0.42 -12.90 31.91
C PRO A 209 -1.85 -13.00 32.43
N HIS A 210 -1.91 -12.68 33.70
CA HIS A 210 -2.90 -13.03 34.69
C HIS A 210 -3.57 -11.78 35.29
N GLU A 211 -3.42 -10.62 34.63
CA GLU A 211 -4.02 -9.36 35.05
C GLU A 211 -5.47 -9.24 34.57
N ASP A 212 -6.35 -8.75 35.44
CA ASP A 212 -7.80 -8.64 35.17
C ASP A 212 -8.11 -7.78 33.95
N ASN A 213 -7.35 -6.70 33.72
CA ASN A 213 -7.58 -5.78 32.60
C ASN A 213 -7.10 -6.30 31.24
N ARG A 214 -6.50 -7.51 31.17
CA ARG A 214 -5.94 -8.06 29.93
C ARG A 214 -6.99 -8.31 28.85
N TYR A 215 -8.25 -8.54 29.21
CA TYR A 215 -9.33 -8.72 28.24
C TYR A 215 -9.59 -7.44 27.41
N ILE A 216 -9.44 -6.25 28.02
CA ILE A 216 -9.60 -4.96 27.35
C ILE A 216 -8.56 -4.83 26.25
N PHE A 217 -7.29 -5.09 26.58
CA PHE A 217 -6.21 -5.13 25.61
C PHE A 217 -6.50 -6.14 24.49
N ASN A 218 -6.90 -7.37 24.83
CA ASN A 218 -7.13 -8.41 23.84
C ASN A 218 -8.23 -8.01 22.84
N TRP A 219 -9.34 -7.45 23.33
CA TRP A 219 -10.44 -7.03 22.48
C TRP A 219 -10.08 -5.80 21.63
N ALA A 220 -9.48 -4.79 22.25
CA ALA A 220 -9.06 -3.58 21.55
C ALA A 220 -8.01 -3.88 20.47
N HIS A 221 -6.96 -4.65 20.79
CA HIS A 221 -5.89 -5.01 19.86
C HIS A 221 -6.38 -5.89 18.72
N TRP A 222 -7.31 -6.82 19.03
CA TRP A 222 -7.98 -7.64 18.02
C TRP A 222 -8.84 -6.78 17.09
N PHE A 223 -9.72 -5.95 17.64
CA PHE A 223 -10.63 -5.11 16.86
C PHE A 223 -9.86 -4.14 15.96
N ASN A 224 -8.92 -3.38 16.54
CA ASN A 224 -8.09 -2.43 15.81
C ASN A 224 -7.30 -3.11 14.68
N GLY A 225 -6.74 -4.31 14.91
CA GLY A 225 -5.99 -5.05 13.90
C GLY A 225 -6.82 -5.50 12.72
N ASN A 226 -8.02 -6.05 12.97
CA ASN A 226 -8.92 -6.49 11.90
C ASN A 226 -9.49 -5.28 11.14
N ALA A 227 -9.84 -4.20 11.85
CA ALA A 227 -10.28 -2.96 11.23
C ALA A 227 -9.18 -2.37 10.33
N ALA A 228 -7.93 -2.30 10.80
CA ALA A 228 -6.79 -1.84 10.01
C ALA A 228 -6.61 -2.66 8.73
N GLN A 229 -6.65 -3.99 8.82
CA GLN A 229 -6.51 -4.87 7.65
C GLN A 229 -7.64 -4.67 6.64
N ILE A 230 -8.90 -4.58 7.09
CA ILE A 230 -10.07 -4.37 6.21
C ILE A 230 -9.94 -3.03 5.48
N VAL A 231 -9.66 -1.94 6.21
CA VAL A 231 -9.49 -0.61 5.62
C VAL A 231 -8.30 -0.59 4.67
N ALA A 232 -7.19 -1.25 4.99
CA ALA A 232 -6.03 -1.34 4.12
C ALA A 232 -6.33 -2.09 2.81
N VAL A 233 -7.04 -3.23 2.88
CA VAL A 233 -7.46 -3.96 1.67
C VAL A 233 -8.37 -3.08 0.81
N ALA A 234 -9.37 -2.43 1.40
CA ALA A 234 -10.23 -1.49 0.67
C ALA A 234 -9.42 -0.34 0.03
N THR A 235 -8.44 0.20 0.75
CA THR A 235 -7.53 1.23 0.24
C THR A 235 -6.78 0.75 -1.00
N ILE A 236 -6.30 -0.50 -1.03
CA ILE A 236 -5.59 -1.07 -2.19
C ILE A 236 -6.54 -1.22 -3.39
N PHE A 237 -7.81 -1.61 -3.19
CA PHE A 237 -8.79 -1.63 -4.28
C PHE A 237 -8.98 -0.25 -4.92
N PHE A 238 -9.10 0.81 -4.10
CA PHE A 238 -9.24 2.18 -4.62
C PHE A 238 -7.97 2.69 -5.31
N ALA A 239 -6.80 2.13 -5.00
CA ALA A 239 -5.55 2.49 -5.65
C ALA A 239 -5.56 2.16 -7.15
N ALA A 240 -6.19 1.06 -7.55
CA ALA A 240 -6.24 0.63 -8.95
C ALA A 240 -6.98 1.60 -9.87
N ALA A 241 -7.90 2.40 -9.31
CA ALA A 241 -8.64 3.43 -10.05
C ALA A 241 -7.89 4.76 -10.17
N LEU A 242 -6.72 4.93 -9.52
CA LEU A 242 -5.94 6.16 -9.62
C LEU A 242 -5.13 6.19 -10.91
N GLU A 243 -5.23 7.30 -11.66
CA GLU A 243 -4.44 7.48 -12.90
C GLU A 243 -2.94 7.42 -12.65
N LYS A 244 -2.49 7.97 -11.51
CA LYS A 244 -1.09 7.96 -11.09
C LYS A 244 -0.55 6.56 -10.79
N ALA A 245 -1.43 5.59 -10.53
CA ALA A 245 -1.01 4.19 -10.34
C ALA A 245 -0.65 3.51 -11.66
N GLN A 246 -1.05 4.08 -12.81
CA GLN A 246 -0.85 3.54 -14.16
C GLN A 246 -1.41 2.11 -14.34
N LEU A 247 -2.41 1.73 -13.54
CA LEU A 247 -3.04 0.40 -13.60
C LEU A 247 -4.23 0.34 -14.57
N LYS A 248 -4.52 1.43 -15.31
CA LYS A 248 -5.56 1.44 -16.36
C LYS A 248 -5.13 0.47 -17.48
N GLY A 249 -5.87 -0.63 -17.63
CA GLY A 249 -5.55 -1.74 -18.55
C GLY A 249 -5.06 -3.01 -17.86
N ALA A 250 -4.83 -2.97 -16.54
CA ALA A 250 -4.44 -4.12 -15.72
C ALA A 250 -5.60 -4.60 -14.83
N ASP A 251 -6.78 -4.85 -15.43
CA ASP A 251 -7.99 -5.24 -14.69
C ASP A 251 -7.80 -6.52 -13.86
N TRP A 252 -6.88 -7.40 -14.30
CA TRP A 252 -6.46 -8.59 -13.56
C TRP A 252 -5.91 -8.29 -12.16
N PHE A 253 -5.36 -7.09 -11.93
CA PHE A 253 -4.89 -6.67 -10.60
C PHE A 253 -6.02 -6.75 -9.56
N ILE A 254 -7.21 -6.27 -9.92
CA ILE A 254 -8.40 -6.30 -9.07
C ILE A 254 -8.91 -7.73 -8.90
N TYR A 255 -8.89 -8.53 -9.96
CA TYR A 255 -9.32 -9.94 -9.88
C TYR A 255 -8.40 -10.79 -8.99
N ILE A 256 -7.08 -10.61 -9.12
CA ILE A 256 -6.09 -11.30 -8.27
C ILE A 256 -6.28 -10.88 -6.80
N LEU A 257 -6.45 -9.58 -6.54
CA LEU A 257 -6.67 -9.08 -5.18
C LEU A 257 -7.98 -9.62 -4.59
N ALA A 258 -9.08 -9.61 -5.35
CA ALA A 258 -10.36 -10.15 -4.92
C ALA A 258 -10.30 -11.66 -4.65
N ALA A 259 -9.63 -12.42 -5.53
CA ALA A 259 -9.40 -13.85 -5.34
C ALA A 259 -8.59 -14.12 -4.06
N PHE A 260 -7.57 -13.32 -3.77
CA PHE A 260 -6.81 -13.44 -2.53
C PHE A 260 -7.65 -13.13 -1.30
N VAL A 261 -8.49 -12.09 -1.33
CA VAL A 261 -9.41 -11.80 -0.22
C VAL A 261 -10.37 -12.96 0.02
N GLY A 262 -10.96 -13.51 -1.04
CA GLY A 262 -11.82 -14.71 -0.95
C GLY A 262 -11.08 -15.91 -0.37
N PHE A 263 -9.87 -16.19 -0.86
CA PHE A 263 -8.99 -17.23 -0.33
C PHE A 263 -8.65 -17.02 1.15
N HIS A 264 -8.28 -15.81 1.54
CA HIS A 264 -7.94 -15.45 2.91
C HIS A 264 -9.12 -15.73 3.86
N VAL A 265 -10.31 -15.24 3.50
CA VAL A 265 -11.55 -15.48 4.27
C VAL A 265 -11.86 -16.96 4.35
N LEU A 266 -11.75 -17.70 3.23
CA LEU A 266 -11.99 -19.14 3.19
C LEU A 266 -11.04 -19.90 4.12
N VAL A 267 -9.74 -19.60 4.11
CA VAL A 267 -8.77 -20.21 5.05
C VAL A 267 -9.16 -19.89 6.49
N HIS A 268 -9.55 -18.65 6.81
CA HIS A 268 -10.00 -18.31 8.15
C HIS A 268 -11.22 -19.11 8.60
N ILE A 269 -12.20 -19.33 7.71
CA ILE A 269 -13.39 -20.15 7.98
C ILE A 269 -13.00 -21.62 8.19
N ILE A 270 -12.20 -22.19 7.29
CA ILE A 270 -11.73 -23.59 7.39
C ILE A 270 -10.99 -23.81 8.71
N MET A 271 -10.08 -22.91 9.08
CA MET A 271 -9.32 -23.00 10.32
C MET A 271 -10.21 -22.86 11.56
N GLN A 272 -11.24 -22.01 11.51
CA GLN A 272 -12.21 -21.84 12.60
C GLN A 272 -13.07 -23.10 12.79
N ILE A 273 -13.57 -23.69 11.69
CA ILE A 273 -14.33 -24.94 11.71
C ILE A 273 -13.45 -26.08 12.25
N HIS A 274 -12.24 -26.23 11.72
CA HIS A 274 -11.29 -27.24 12.18
C HIS A 274 -11.00 -27.10 13.69
N SER A 275 -10.78 -25.87 14.17
CA SER A 275 -10.58 -25.61 15.60
C SER A 275 -11.78 -26.05 16.43
N ALA A 276 -13.00 -25.70 16.03
CA ALA A 276 -14.23 -26.08 16.72
C ALA A 276 -14.45 -27.61 16.74
N LEU A 277 -14.18 -28.29 15.63
CA LEU A 277 -14.29 -29.75 15.53
C LEU A 277 -13.27 -30.45 16.43
N MET A 278 -12.02 -29.97 16.48
CA MET A 278 -10.99 -30.53 17.35
C MET A 278 -11.31 -30.30 18.83
N SER A 279 -11.80 -29.12 19.21
CA SER A 279 -12.24 -28.86 20.60
C SER A 279 -13.38 -29.78 21.02
N LYS A 280 -14.36 -30.03 20.14
CA LYS A 280 -15.45 -31.00 20.42
C LYS A 280 -14.92 -32.43 20.57
N LYS A 281 -13.96 -32.84 19.73
CA LYS A 281 -13.35 -34.17 19.80
C LYS A 281 -12.57 -34.37 21.09
N VAL A 282 -11.81 -33.36 21.53
CA VAL A 282 -11.10 -33.39 22.82
C VAL A 282 -12.08 -33.50 23.98
N ALA A 283 -13.09 -32.62 24.04
CA ALA A 283 -14.11 -32.67 25.09
C ALA A 283 -14.84 -34.03 25.15
N SER A 284 -15.18 -34.62 23.99
CA SER A 284 -15.79 -35.94 23.93
C SER A 284 -14.86 -37.06 24.43
N ASN A 285 -13.57 -36.97 24.13
CA ASN A 285 -12.58 -37.95 24.60
C ASN A 285 -12.34 -37.82 26.10
N ASP A 286 -12.27 -36.60 26.64
CA ASP A 286 -12.10 -36.34 28.07
C ASP A 286 -13.28 -36.92 28.87
N ILE A 287 -14.52 -36.70 28.40
CA ILE A 287 -15.73 -37.29 29.00
C ILE A 287 -15.64 -38.83 28.99
N LYS A 288 -15.23 -39.43 27.87
CA LYS A 288 -15.06 -40.90 27.76
C LYS A 288 -13.97 -41.45 28.70
N MET A 289 -12.89 -40.70 28.94
CA MET A 289 -11.83 -41.13 29.85
C MET A 289 -12.25 -41.00 31.31
N GLN A 290 -12.99 -39.94 31.65
CA GLN A 290 -13.54 -39.77 33.00
C GLN A 290 -14.56 -40.86 33.34
N ASP A 291 -15.42 -41.24 32.40
CA ASP A 291 -16.42 -42.29 32.58
C ASP A 291 -15.78 -43.68 32.77
N ARG A 292 -14.72 -43.99 32.00
CA ARG A 292 -13.94 -45.24 32.18
C ARG A 292 -13.15 -45.26 33.49
N SER A 293 -12.65 -44.12 33.94
CA SER A 293 -11.92 -44.00 35.22
C SER A 293 -12.87 -44.07 36.41
N ALA A 294 -14.11 -43.60 36.27
CA ALA A 294 -15.16 -43.78 37.27
C ALA A 294 -15.66 -45.23 37.36
N ALA A 295 -15.68 -45.97 36.23
CA ALA A 295 -16.05 -47.38 36.19
C ALA A 295 -14.98 -48.33 36.77
N ASN A 296 -13.69 -47.98 36.64
CA ASN A 296 -12.58 -48.69 37.26
C ASN A 296 -12.05 -47.88 38.45
N GLY A 297 -12.71 -47.99 39.61
CA GLY A 297 -12.40 -47.19 40.80
C GLY A 297 -10.89 -47.16 41.13
N VAL A 298 -10.22 -46.05 40.81
CA VAL A 298 -8.84 -45.75 41.19
C VAL A 298 -8.72 -44.27 41.55
N HIS A 299 -7.91 -44.04 42.58
CA HIS A 299 -7.71 -42.85 43.40
C HIS A 299 -7.49 -41.52 42.66
N ALA A 300 -8.05 -40.47 43.26
CA ALA A 300 -7.84 -39.07 42.91
C ALA A 300 -6.35 -38.68 43.06
N VAL A 301 -5.79 -38.09 42.01
CA VAL A 301 -4.45 -37.48 42.01
C VAL A 301 -4.57 -36.03 42.51
N GLU A 302 -3.71 -35.63 43.44
CA GLU A 302 -3.66 -34.30 44.05
C GLU A 302 -3.40 -33.16 43.04
N PRO A 303 -3.98 -31.97 43.24
CA PRO A 303 -3.74 -30.81 42.40
C PRO A 303 -2.56 -29.99 42.94
N GLY A 304 -1.50 -29.85 42.14
CA GLY A 304 -0.48 -28.83 42.37
C GLY A 304 0.93 -29.32 42.14
N LEU A 305 1.38 -29.29 40.89
CA LEU A 305 2.78 -29.09 40.54
C LEU A 305 2.85 -28.62 39.08
N ASP A 306 3.59 -27.54 38.91
CA ASP A 306 4.01 -26.85 37.69
C ASP A 306 3.72 -27.62 36.39
N MET A 307 2.75 -27.11 35.63
CA MET A 307 2.37 -27.66 34.34
C MET A 307 3.54 -27.48 33.37
N GLU A 308 4.39 -28.51 33.24
CA GLU A 308 5.35 -28.63 32.15
C GLU A 308 4.62 -28.32 30.84
N PRO A 309 5.26 -27.57 29.91
CA PRO A 309 4.64 -27.28 28.63
C PRO A 309 4.23 -28.62 27.97
N PRO A 310 3.00 -28.71 27.41
CA PRO A 310 2.51 -29.95 26.84
C PRO A 310 3.55 -30.55 25.88
N ALA A 311 3.95 -31.79 26.12
CA ALA A 311 4.99 -32.47 25.34
C ALA A 311 4.60 -32.64 23.85
N THR A 312 3.32 -32.45 23.52
CA THR A 312 2.77 -32.65 22.18
C THR A 312 1.82 -31.52 21.79
N ASP A 313 1.80 -31.18 20.50
CA ASP A 313 0.86 -30.20 19.96
C ASP A 313 -0.61 -30.56 20.23
N ALA A 314 -1.46 -29.53 20.29
CA ALA A 314 -2.90 -29.73 20.31
C ALA A 314 -3.39 -30.55 19.08
N PRO A 315 -4.46 -31.35 19.22
CA PRO A 315 -4.99 -32.17 18.14
C PRO A 315 -5.22 -31.37 16.85
N GLY A 316 -4.74 -31.93 15.73
CA GLY A 316 -4.79 -31.28 14.42
C GLY A 316 -3.62 -30.33 14.12
N GLY A 317 -2.53 -30.34 14.90
CA GLY A 317 -1.31 -29.57 14.63
C GLY A 317 -0.73 -29.80 13.22
N GLY A 318 -0.75 -31.05 12.72
CA GLY A 318 -0.30 -31.39 11.36
C GLY A 318 -1.11 -30.68 10.26
N PHE A 319 -2.44 -30.69 10.36
CA PHE A 319 -3.32 -29.99 9.41
C PHE A 319 -3.06 -28.47 9.43
N ARG A 320 -2.89 -27.88 10.61
CA ARG A 320 -2.56 -26.45 10.74
C ARG A 320 -1.24 -26.13 10.03
N ARG A 321 -0.18 -26.91 10.25
CA ARG A 321 1.11 -26.70 9.56
C ARG A 321 1.00 -26.81 8.04
N PHE A 322 0.26 -27.80 7.55
CA PHE A 322 0.01 -27.97 6.12
C PHE A 322 -0.73 -26.77 5.52
N MET A 323 -1.80 -26.31 6.18
CA MET A 323 -2.55 -25.12 5.76
C MET A 323 -1.71 -23.85 5.77
N LEU A 324 -0.79 -23.69 6.74
CA LEU A 324 0.16 -22.58 6.75
C LEU A 324 1.05 -22.60 5.51
N GLY A 325 1.56 -23.78 5.13
CA GLY A 325 2.39 -23.95 3.93
C GLY A 325 1.65 -23.52 2.66
N ILE A 326 0.41 -24.02 2.46
CA ILE A 326 -0.44 -23.61 1.34
C ILE A 326 -0.66 -22.09 1.35
N TYR A 327 -1.03 -21.55 2.50
CA TYR A 327 -1.32 -20.12 2.64
C TYR A 327 -0.11 -19.26 2.27
N LEU A 328 1.09 -19.62 2.73
CA LEU A 328 2.32 -18.90 2.42
C LEU A 328 2.64 -18.94 0.92
N VAL A 329 2.54 -20.12 0.29
CA VAL A 329 2.80 -20.26 -1.16
C VAL A 329 1.83 -19.39 -1.95
N VAL A 330 0.52 -19.48 -1.69
CA VAL A 330 -0.49 -18.68 -2.38
C VAL A 330 -0.27 -17.19 -2.15
N ALA A 331 -0.03 -16.76 -0.90
CA ALA A 331 0.20 -15.36 -0.58
C ALA A 331 1.44 -14.78 -1.27
N ILE A 332 2.55 -15.54 -1.31
CA ILE A 332 3.78 -15.12 -1.99
C ILE A 332 3.55 -15.01 -3.50
N LEU A 333 2.89 -15.99 -4.12
CA LEU A 333 2.59 -15.96 -5.56
C LEU A 333 1.68 -14.79 -5.92
N VAL A 334 0.63 -14.55 -5.13
CA VAL A 334 -0.27 -13.41 -5.32
C VAL A 334 0.49 -12.09 -5.19
N VAL A 335 1.28 -11.91 -4.14
CA VAL A 335 2.05 -10.68 -3.95
C VAL A 335 3.07 -10.49 -5.06
N ALA A 336 3.76 -11.55 -5.49
CA ALA A 336 4.67 -11.49 -6.63
C ALA A 336 3.94 -11.06 -7.91
N ALA A 337 2.75 -11.59 -8.19
CA ALA A 337 1.95 -11.20 -9.35
C ALA A 337 1.45 -9.75 -9.28
N LEU A 338 0.95 -9.30 -8.12
CA LEU A 338 0.48 -7.93 -7.91
C LEU A 338 1.63 -6.92 -8.02
N VAL A 339 2.77 -7.19 -7.37
CA VAL A 339 3.97 -6.35 -7.47
C VAL A 339 4.47 -6.34 -8.91
N SER A 340 4.60 -7.49 -9.57
CA SER A 340 5.00 -7.55 -10.99
C SER A 340 4.08 -6.69 -11.86
N THR A 341 2.77 -6.74 -11.62
CA THR A 341 1.80 -5.89 -12.33
C THR A 341 2.10 -4.40 -12.15
N ILE A 342 2.43 -3.94 -10.94
CA ILE A 342 2.82 -2.53 -10.70
C ILE A 342 4.06 -2.14 -11.51
N TRP A 343 5.04 -3.04 -11.63
CA TRP A 343 6.29 -2.74 -12.32
C TRP A 343 6.15 -2.78 -13.83
N PHE A 344 5.39 -3.73 -14.36
CA PHE A 344 5.18 -3.94 -15.80
C PHE A 344 3.96 -3.19 -16.36
N ALA A 345 3.10 -2.62 -15.52
CA ALA A 345 2.10 -1.68 -15.97
C ALA A 345 2.80 -0.46 -16.59
N SER A 346 2.56 -0.27 -17.88
CA SER A 346 2.92 0.92 -18.65
C SER A 346 1.66 1.75 -18.86
N ALA A 347 1.80 3.07 -18.76
CA ALA A 347 0.74 3.98 -19.20
C ALA A 347 0.33 3.61 -20.64
N PRO A 348 -0.97 3.51 -20.94
CA PRO A 348 -1.46 3.23 -22.28
C PRO A 348 -1.08 4.33 -23.28
#